data_AF-A0A8X6F885-F1
#
_entry.id   AF-A0A8X6F885-F1
#
_cell.length_a   1.000
_cell.length_b   1.000
_cell.length_c   1.000
_cell.angle_alpha   90.00
_cell.angle_beta   90.00
_cell.angle_gamma   90.00
#
_symmetry.space_group_name_H-M   'P 1'
#
loop_
_entity.id
_entity.type
_entity.pdbx_description
1 polymer ?
#
loop_
_entity_poly.entity_id
_entity_poly.type
_entity_poly.pdbx_seq_one_letter_code
_entity_poly.pdbx_strand_id
1 'polypeptide(L)'
;MMLGKVILQNSFSEGGAAQFHFDMTRNLFPIFGIYTTKPENHFKLIRDSCVLLNLSSAPAMLLRETLKHQEGFDSKSSALEELGVYSLSPSQALIILSQRNHTSL
;
A
#
# COMPACT_ATOMS: atom_id res chain seq x y z
N MET A 1 12.94 -0.94 7.85
CA MET A 1 12.82 -2.42 7.98
C MET A 1 11.70 -2.87 8.94
N MET A 2 11.36 -2.11 10.01
CA MET A 2 10.34 -2.52 10.99
C MET A 2 8.88 -2.24 10.55
N LEU A 3 8.57 -1.07 9.99
CA LEU A 3 7.19 -0.73 9.58
C LEU A 3 6.62 -1.62 8.46
N GLY A 4 7.46 -2.07 7.51
CA GLY A 4 7.01 -3.02 6.49
C GLY A 4 6.55 -4.36 7.08
N LYS A 5 7.16 -4.81 8.19
CA LYS A 5 6.70 -6.02 8.88
C LYS A 5 5.33 -5.83 9.53
N VAL A 6 5.07 -4.64 10.10
CA VAL A 6 3.77 -4.31 10.70
C VAL A 6 2.65 -4.43 9.66
N ILE A 7 2.85 -3.86 8.47
CA ILE A 7 1.85 -3.91 7.39
C ILE A 7 1.61 -5.37 6.92
N LEU A 8 2.67 -6.17 6.80
CA LEU A 8 2.57 -7.54 6.30
C LEU A 8 2.01 -8.54 7.33
N GLN A 9 2.01 -8.20 8.62
CA GLN A 9 1.60 -9.08 9.72
C GLN A 9 0.24 -8.73 10.34
N ASN A 10 -0.36 -7.60 9.96
CA ASN A 10 -1.63 -7.15 10.50
C ASN A 10 -2.69 -7.09 9.41
N SER A 11 -3.93 -7.31 9.81
CA SER A 11 -5.09 -7.09 8.96
C SER A 11 -5.75 -5.77 9.30
N PHE A 12 -6.18 -5.03 8.29
CA PHE A 12 -6.69 -3.68 8.41
C PHE A 12 -8.18 -3.67 8.03
N SER A 13 -9.00 -3.09 8.92
CA SER A 13 -10.31 -2.57 8.53
C SER A 13 -10.13 -1.27 7.76
N GLU A 14 -11.21 -0.77 7.14
CA GLU A 14 -11.21 0.55 6.49
C GLU A 14 -10.77 1.65 7.46
N GLY A 15 -11.33 1.67 8.68
CA GLY A 15 -10.94 2.64 9.72
C GLY A 15 -9.48 2.48 10.17
N GLY A 16 -8.99 1.24 10.31
CA GLY A 16 -7.60 0.98 10.68
C GLY A 16 -6.60 1.40 9.60
N ALA A 17 -6.94 1.17 8.32
CA ALA A 17 -6.14 1.63 7.19
C ALA A 17 -6.08 3.16 7.10
N ALA A 18 -7.21 3.84 7.38
CA ALA A 18 -7.28 5.29 7.42
C ALA A 18 -6.48 5.88 8.59
N GLN A 19 -6.58 5.29 9.79
CA GLN A 19 -5.77 5.68 10.96
C GLN A 19 -4.28 5.49 10.69
N PHE A 20 -3.88 4.34 10.14
CA PHE A 20 -2.49 4.11 9.77
C PHE A 20 -1.98 5.17 8.78
N HIS A 21 -2.77 5.50 7.75
CA HIS A 21 -2.41 6.56 6.81
C HIS A 21 -2.29 7.94 7.49
N PHE A 22 -3.20 8.26 8.41
CA PHE A 22 -3.15 9.49 9.21
C PHE A 22 -1.86 9.54 10.04
N ASP A 23 -1.52 8.48 10.77
CA ASP A 23 -0.31 8.42 11.59
C ASP A 23 0.96 8.60 10.75
N MET A 24 1.00 8.02 9.54
CA MET A 24 2.15 8.20 8.66
C MET A 24 2.27 9.63 8.15
N THR A 25 1.16 10.23 7.68
CA THR A 25 1.18 11.54 7.00
C THR A 25 1.14 12.73 7.94
N ARG A 26 0.53 12.60 9.11
CA ARG A 26 0.30 13.69 10.08
C ARG A 26 1.20 13.60 11.29
N ASN A 27 1.90 12.49 11.50
CA ASN A 27 2.82 12.33 12.60
C ASN A 27 4.23 11.92 12.12
N LEU A 28 4.39 10.72 11.58
CA LEU A 28 5.72 10.19 11.24
C LEU A 28 6.46 11.05 10.20
N PHE A 29 5.85 11.32 9.05
CA PHE A 29 6.52 12.11 8.00
C PHE A 29 6.85 13.54 8.46
N PRO A 30 5.95 14.28 9.13
CA PRO A 30 6.29 15.58 9.71
C PRO A 30 7.46 15.56 10.69
N ILE A 31 7.55 14.54 11.57
CA ILE A 31 8.70 14.39 12.47
C ILE A 31 10.00 14.27 11.68
N PHE A 32 9.98 13.53 10.56
CA PHE A 32 11.16 13.43 9.70
C PHE A 32 11.41 14.66 8.82
N GLY A 33 10.42 15.54 8.66
CA GLY A 33 10.52 16.81 7.94
C GLY A 33 11.57 17.76 8.51
N ILE A 34 11.97 17.59 9.78
CA ILE A 34 13.07 18.36 10.39
C ILE A 34 14.45 17.91 9.92
N TYR A 35 14.57 16.70 9.36
CA TYR A 35 15.83 16.10 8.91
C TYR A 35 15.96 16.03 7.39
N THR A 36 14.84 16.07 6.65
CA THR A 36 14.82 15.98 5.19
C THR A 36 13.63 16.73 4.62
N THR A 37 13.80 17.33 3.44
CA THR A 37 12.74 18.09 2.75
C THR A 37 11.71 17.19 2.06
N LYS A 38 11.99 15.88 1.93
CA LYS A 38 11.09 14.89 1.30
C LYS A 38 11.06 13.58 2.10
N PRO A 39 10.53 13.58 3.33
CA PRO A 39 10.50 12.40 4.20
C PRO A 39 9.83 11.19 3.54
N GLU A 40 8.77 11.40 2.75
CA GLU A 40 8.06 10.37 1.98
C GLU A 40 8.96 9.56 1.04
N ASN A 41 10.06 10.14 0.54
CA ASN A 41 11.02 9.43 -0.31
C ASN A 41 11.82 8.36 0.46
N HIS A 42 11.87 8.45 1.78
CA HIS A 42 12.47 7.42 2.64
C HIS A 42 11.46 6.35 3.06
N PHE A 43 10.17 6.60 2.84
CA PHE A 43 9.06 5.73 3.24
C PHE A 43 8.22 5.26 2.06
N LYS A 44 8.84 5.10 0.87
CA LYS A 44 8.11 4.78 -0.38
C LYS A 44 7.26 3.52 -0.29
N LEU A 45 7.78 2.46 0.35
CA LEU A 45 7.01 1.22 0.58
C LEU A 45 5.78 1.44 1.45
N ILE A 46 5.89 2.31 2.47
CA ILE A 46 4.78 2.62 3.38
C ILE A 46 3.74 3.46 2.65
N ARG A 47 4.18 4.49 1.91
CA ARG A 47 3.31 5.30 1.07
C ARG A 47 2.49 4.43 0.12
N ASP A 48 3.16 3.55 -0.62
CA ASP A 48 2.51 2.67 -1.59
C ASP A 48 1.57 1.67 -0.91
N SER A 49 1.93 1.17 0.28
CA SER A 49 1.05 0.32 1.07
C SER A 49 -0.21 1.07 1.53
N CYS A 50 -0.08 2.34 1.95
CA CYS A 50 -1.22 3.17 2.32
C CYS A 50 -2.19 3.36 1.15
N VAL A 51 -1.68 3.54 -0.08
CA VAL A 51 -2.50 3.60 -1.29
C VAL A 51 -3.32 2.31 -1.41
N LEU A 52 -2.66 1.14 -1.41
CA LEU A 52 -3.33 -0.15 -1.58
C LEU A 52 -4.34 -0.47 -0.47
N LEU A 53 -4.03 -0.16 0.79
CA LEU A 53 -4.92 -0.38 1.93
C LEU A 53 -6.18 0.50 1.89
N ASN A 54 -6.08 1.70 1.31
CA ASN A 54 -7.15 2.68 1.25
C ASN A 54 -7.88 2.75 -0.12
N LEU A 55 -7.53 1.92 -1.11
CA LEU A 55 -8.32 1.82 -2.36
C LEU A 55 -9.78 1.50 -2.04
N SER A 56 -10.74 1.99 -2.83
CA SER A 56 -12.13 1.53 -2.74
C SER A 56 -12.23 0.04 -3.13
N SER A 57 -13.32 -0.62 -2.70
CA SER A 57 -13.45 -2.08 -2.84
C SER A 57 -13.34 -2.57 -4.29
N ALA A 58 -14.02 -1.92 -5.24
CA ALA A 58 -14.02 -2.36 -6.64
C ALA A 58 -12.64 -2.29 -7.32
N PRO A 59 -11.88 -1.17 -7.27
CA PRO A 59 -10.50 -1.13 -7.77
C PRO A 59 -9.57 -2.12 -7.06
N ALA A 60 -9.73 -2.32 -5.75
CA ALA A 60 -8.91 -3.26 -5.00
C ALA A 60 -9.17 -4.72 -5.44
N MET A 61 -10.42 -5.08 -5.67
CA MET A 61 -10.79 -6.39 -6.21
C MET A 61 -10.23 -6.58 -7.63
N LEU A 62 -10.45 -5.61 -8.52
CA LEU A 62 -9.95 -5.67 -9.89
C LEU A 62 -8.43 -5.83 -9.92
N LEU A 63 -7.70 -4.99 -9.17
CA LEU A 63 -6.25 -5.07 -9.07
C LEU A 63 -5.80 -6.44 -8.55
N ARG A 64 -6.45 -6.97 -7.51
CA ARG A 64 -6.12 -8.30 -6.96
C ARG A 64 -6.28 -9.39 -8.02
N GLU A 65 -7.34 -9.35 -8.82
CA GLU A 65 -7.57 -10.32 -9.89
C GLU A 65 -6.56 -10.17 -11.03
N THR A 66 -6.26 -8.94 -11.45
CA THR A 66 -5.20 -8.63 -12.42
C THR A 66 -3.85 -9.20 -11.96
N LEU A 67 -3.46 -8.96 -10.70
CA LEU A 67 -2.18 -9.42 -10.16
C LEU A 67 -2.11 -10.96 -10.03
N LYS A 68 -3.24 -11.65 -9.85
CA LYS A 68 -3.29 -13.12 -9.80
C LYS A 68 -3.27 -13.76 -11.18
N HIS A 69 -4.06 -13.23 -12.12
CA HIS A 69 -4.40 -13.92 -13.36
C HIS A 69 -3.64 -13.45 -14.59
N GLN A 70 -3.15 -12.20 -14.63
CA GLN A 70 -2.26 -11.81 -15.73
C GLN A 70 -0.91 -12.51 -15.62
N GLU A 71 -0.33 -12.81 -16.77
CA GLU A 71 1.07 -13.21 -16.89
C GLU A 71 1.93 -12.02 -17.30
N GLY A 72 3.21 -12.04 -16.92
CA GLY A 72 4.14 -10.95 -17.19
C GLY A 72 4.30 -10.00 -16.00
N PHE A 73 5.53 -9.85 -15.53
CA PHE A 73 5.88 -8.94 -14.44
C PHE A 73 5.63 -7.47 -14.81
N ASP A 74 5.91 -7.10 -16.06
CA ASP A 74 5.77 -5.71 -16.55
C ASP A 74 4.30 -5.28 -16.59
N SER A 75 3.39 -6.15 -17.05
CA SER A 75 1.94 -5.88 -17.04
C SER A 75 1.41 -5.65 -15.63
N LYS A 76 1.83 -6.49 -14.68
CA LYS A 76 1.45 -6.35 -13.26
C LYS A 76 2.00 -5.08 -12.63
N SER A 77 3.22 -4.70 -13.01
CA SER A 77 3.86 -3.47 -12.53
C SER A 77 3.17 -2.24 -13.10
N SER A 78 2.84 -2.23 -14.39
CA SER A 78 2.06 -1.15 -15.03
C SER A 78 0.72 -0.91 -14.33
N ALA A 79 0.00 -1.98 -13.98
CA ALA A 79 -1.27 -1.87 -13.25
C ALA A 79 -1.12 -1.25 -11.84
N LEU A 80 0.04 -1.43 -11.20
CA LEU A 80 0.36 -0.76 -9.93
C LEU A 80 0.72 0.72 -10.15
N GLU A 81 1.49 1.01 -11.19
CA GLU A 81 1.92 2.36 -11.54
C GLU A 81 0.74 3.27 -11.90
N GLU A 82 -0.29 2.73 -12.57
CA GLU A 82 -1.56 3.43 -12.85
C GLU A 82 -2.27 3.90 -11.58
N LEU A 83 -2.03 3.23 -10.44
CA LEU A 83 -2.58 3.57 -9.14
C LEU A 83 -1.59 4.36 -8.27
N GLY A 84 -0.45 4.77 -8.82
CA GLY A 84 0.57 5.52 -8.09
C GLY A 84 1.46 4.66 -7.18
N VAL A 85 1.49 3.34 -7.40
CA VAL A 85 2.33 2.38 -6.65
C VAL A 85 3.56 2.03 -7.49
N TYR A 86 4.75 2.45 -7.02
CA TYR A 86 5.99 2.36 -7.81
C TYR A 86 7.09 1.54 -7.13
N SER A 87 6.94 1.24 -5.84
CA SER A 87 8.00 0.70 -4.99
C SER A 87 7.71 -0.73 -4.54
N LEU A 88 6.46 -1.17 -4.65
CA LEU A 88 6.04 -2.52 -4.30
C LEU A 88 6.14 -3.43 -5.53
N SER A 89 6.69 -4.62 -5.33
CA SER A 89 6.55 -5.68 -6.32
C SER A 89 5.09 -6.20 -6.38
N PRO A 90 4.67 -6.79 -7.51
CA PRO A 90 3.36 -7.44 -7.64
C PRO A 90 3.00 -8.41 -6.52
N SER A 91 3.97 -9.20 -6.04
CA SER A 91 3.77 -10.16 -4.95
C SER A 91 3.53 -9.46 -3.60
N GLN A 92 4.28 -8.40 -3.30
CA GLN A 92 4.07 -7.59 -2.09
C GLN A 92 2.71 -6.89 -2.12
N ALA A 93 2.33 -6.32 -3.27
CA ALA A 93 1.03 -5.69 -3.45
C ALA A 93 -0.12 -6.68 -3.20
N LEU A 94 0.01 -7.92 -3.70
CA LEU A 94 -0.96 -9.00 -3.45
C LEU A 94 -1.12 -9.34 -1.97
N ILE A 95 -0.01 -9.38 -1.22
CA ILE A 95 -0.05 -9.62 0.23
C ILE A 95 -0.76 -8.45 0.92
N ILE A 96 -0.43 -7.21 0.59
CA ILE A 96 -1.05 -6.02 1.21
C ILE A 96 -2.56 -5.98 0.91
N LEU A 97 -2.97 -6.29 -0.33
CA LEU A 97 -4.38 -6.40 -0.68
C LEU A 97 -5.09 -7.52 0.09
N SER A 98 -4.40 -8.60 0.44
CA SER A 98 -4.97 -9.67 1.25
C SER A 98 -5.16 -9.31 2.73
N GLN A 99 -4.48 -8.27 3.22
CA GLN A 99 -4.64 -7.77 4.58
C GLN A 99 -5.88 -6.88 4.78
N ARG A 100 -6.64 -6.60 3.73
CA ARG A 100 -7.85 -5.80 3.79
C ARG A 100 -9.06 -6.65 4.18
N ASN A 101 -9.61 -6.42 5.36
CA ASN A 101 -10.73 -7.19 5.90
C ASN A 101 -12.12 -6.77 5.36
N HIS A 102 -12.18 -5.70 4.58
CA HIS A 102 -13.40 -5.14 3.98
C HIS A 102 -13.54 -5.43 2.48
N THR A 103 -12.71 -6.33 1.95
CA THR A 103 -12.73 -6.76 0.53
C THR A 103 -13.45 -8.08 0.31
N SER A 104 -14.02 -8.67 1.36
CA SER A 104 -14.90 -9.84 1.24
C SER A 104 -16.32 -9.34 0.93
N LEU A 105 -16.80 -9.64 -0.28
CA LEU A 105 -18.24 -9.77 -0.54
C LEU A 105 -18.79 -10.96 0.26
#